data_AF-A0A6H0UI76-F1
#
_entry.id   AF-A0A6H0UI76-F1
#
_cell.length_a   1.000
_cell.length_b   1.000
_cell.length_c   1.000
_cell.angle_alpha   90.00
_cell.angle_beta   90.00
_cell.angle_gamma   90.00
#
_symmetry.space_group_name_H-M   'P 1'
#
loop_
_entity.id
_entity.type
_entity.pdbx_description
1 polymer ?
#
loop_
_entity_poly.entity_id
_entity_poly.type
_entity_poly.pdbx_seq_one_letter_code
_entity_poly.pdbx_strand_id
1 'polypeptide(L)'
;MPDDWQLSNLTGIANYLNGLAMQKHRPQSNEQGLPVLKIKELRQGFTDSTSDLCSSNIRRDYIIHDGDVIFSWSGSLLVDFWTGGDCGLNQHLFKVSSETYDKWFYYAWTKHHLDRFVKMAADRATTMGHIKRDALEKAEVLIPSNKDYQEIGNKLKPIYDQIINNRVESRKLVALRDTLLPKLMSGEISVTD
;
A
#
# COMPACT_ATOMS: atom_id res chain seq x y z
N MET A 1 -26.37 17.28 -4.82
CA MET A 1 -25.27 16.65 -5.58
C MET A 1 -25.50 16.98 -7.04
N PRO A 2 -24.46 17.04 -7.89
CA PRO A 2 -24.69 17.15 -9.33
C PRO A 2 -25.53 15.95 -9.80
N ASP A 3 -26.52 16.19 -10.65
CA ASP A 3 -27.51 15.18 -11.06
C ASP A 3 -26.90 14.07 -11.95
N ASP A 4 -25.67 14.26 -12.45
CA ASP A 4 -24.96 13.37 -13.37
C ASP A 4 -23.92 12.46 -12.68
N TRP A 5 -23.81 12.51 -11.35
CA TRP A 5 -22.92 11.63 -10.59
C TRP A 5 -23.57 10.28 -10.30
N GLN A 6 -22.80 9.20 -10.41
CA GLN A 6 -23.29 7.83 -10.23
C GLN A 6 -22.95 7.28 -8.84
N LEU A 7 -23.88 6.55 -8.24
CA LEU A 7 -23.66 5.85 -6.98
C LEU A 7 -23.05 4.46 -7.24
N SER A 8 -22.03 4.10 -6.46
CA SER A 8 -21.39 2.79 -6.45
C SER A 8 -20.91 2.47 -5.02
N ASN A 9 -19.97 1.55 -4.88
CA ASN A 9 -19.28 1.24 -3.63
C ASN A 9 -17.79 0.99 -3.87
N LEU A 10 -17.03 0.78 -2.79
CA LEU A 10 -15.58 0.53 -2.89
C LEU A 10 -15.25 -0.64 -3.82
N THR A 11 -15.99 -1.75 -3.74
CA THR A 11 -15.75 -2.91 -4.62
C THR A 11 -16.20 -2.69 -6.07
N GLY A 12 -17.02 -1.68 -6.33
CA GLY A 12 -17.43 -1.27 -7.67
C GLY A 12 -16.43 -0.36 -8.38
N ILE A 13 -15.48 0.23 -7.65
CA ILE A 13 -14.44 1.10 -8.21
C ILE A 13 -13.03 0.52 -8.14
N ALA A 14 -12.81 -0.54 -7.37
CA ALA A 14 -11.51 -1.18 -7.23
C ALA A 14 -11.60 -2.65 -6.80
N ASN A 15 -10.61 -3.42 -7.21
CA ASN A 15 -10.35 -4.75 -6.69
C ASN A 15 -9.55 -4.69 -5.39
N TYR A 16 -9.92 -5.53 -4.43
CA TYR A 16 -9.25 -5.69 -3.14
C TYR A 16 -8.69 -7.11 -3.07
N LEU A 17 -7.48 -7.29 -3.60
CA LEU A 17 -6.81 -8.59 -3.64
C LEU A 17 -6.25 -8.92 -2.26
N ASN A 18 -6.78 -9.96 -1.60
CA ASN A 18 -6.26 -10.41 -0.32
C ASN A 18 -4.89 -11.05 -0.49
N GLY A 19 -3.94 -10.74 0.39
CA GLY A 19 -2.63 -11.37 0.38
C GLY A 19 -2.63 -12.87 0.69
N LEU A 20 -1.44 -13.48 0.59
CA LEU A 20 -1.23 -14.90 0.86
C LEU A 20 -0.76 -15.14 2.29
N ALA A 21 -0.95 -16.38 2.76
CA ALA A 21 -0.31 -16.89 3.95
C ALA A 21 1.20 -17.04 3.72
N MET A 22 1.96 -15.95 3.81
CA MET A 22 3.37 -15.90 3.35
C MET A 22 4.28 -16.88 4.10
N GLN A 23 3.90 -17.33 5.30
CA GLN A 23 4.56 -18.42 6.02
C GLN A 23 4.55 -19.77 5.28
N LYS A 24 3.65 -19.96 4.30
CA LYS A 24 3.59 -21.13 3.42
C LYS A 24 4.42 -20.97 2.14
N HIS A 25 4.94 -19.77 1.90
CA HIS A 25 5.74 -19.40 0.73
C HIS A 25 7.16 -19.02 1.15
N ARG A 26 7.78 -19.75 2.07
CA ARG A 26 9.15 -19.43 2.52
C ARG A 26 10.16 -19.64 1.37
N PRO A 27 11.26 -18.85 1.33
CA PRO A 27 12.32 -19.06 0.36
C PRO A 27 12.95 -20.45 0.50
N GLN A 28 13.44 -21.01 -0.60
CA GLN A 28 14.28 -22.20 -0.56
C GLN A 28 15.69 -21.86 -0.04
N SER A 29 16.46 -22.85 0.43
CA SER A 29 17.75 -22.63 1.11
C SER A 29 18.79 -21.82 0.32
N ASN A 30 18.70 -21.81 -1.02
CA ASN A 30 19.61 -21.08 -1.90
C ASN A 30 18.94 -19.89 -2.61
N GLU A 31 17.71 -19.55 -2.23
CA GLU A 31 16.93 -18.49 -2.85
C GLU A 31 17.11 -17.18 -2.08
N GLN A 32 17.44 -16.10 -2.79
CA GLN A 32 17.31 -14.76 -2.23
C GLN A 32 15.82 -14.42 -2.10
N GLY A 33 15.34 -14.43 -0.86
CA GLY A 33 13.95 -14.16 -0.54
C GLY A 33 13.57 -12.68 -0.73
N LEU A 34 12.27 -12.46 -0.91
CA LEU A 34 11.64 -11.15 -0.95
C LEU A 34 11.08 -10.83 0.46
N PRO A 35 11.25 -9.61 0.98
CA PRO A 35 10.66 -9.26 2.27
C PRO A 35 9.14 -9.27 2.21
N VAL A 36 8.49 -9.59 3.32
CA VAL A 36 7.03 -9.70 3.42
C VAL A 36 6.45 -8.43 4.01
N LEU A 37 5.52 -7.82 3.28
CA LEU A 37 4.72 -6.70 3.76
C LEU A 37 3.61 -7.20 4.69
N LYS A 38 3.76 -6.92 5.99
CA LYS A 38 2.72 -7.10 7.01
C LYS A 38 2.30 -5.72 7.53
N ILE A 39 1.37 -5.72 8.48
CA ILE A 39 0.85 -4.48 9.08
C ILE A 39 1.96 -3.67 9.76
N LYS A 40 2.96 -4.35 10.36
CA LYS A 40 4.14 -3.72 10.95
C LYS A 40 4.91 -2.93 9.88
N GLU A 41 5.30 -3.60 8.80
CA GLU A 41 6.05 -3.00 7.69
C GLU A 41 5.26 -1.85 7.04
N LEU A 42 3.95 -2.03 6.84
CA LEU A 42 3.08 -0.97 6.32
C LEU A 42 3.05 0.27 7.22
N ARG A 43 3.02 0.10 8.56
CA ARG A 43 3.03 1.22 9.52
C ARG A 43 4.36 1.94 9.57
N GLN A 44 5.49 1.22 9.47
CA GLN A 44 6.82 1.85 9.49
C GLN A 44 7.23 2.42 8.12
N GLY A 45 6.62 1.94 7.03
CA GLY A 45 6.81 2.44 5.66
C GLY A 45 8.02 1.85 4.91
N PHE A 46 8.70 0.85 5.49
CA PHE A 46 9.84 0.16 4.89
C PHE A 46 9.93 -1.29 5.39
N THR A 47 10.72 -2.11 4.71
CA THR A 47 11.14 -3.44 5.18
C THR A 47 12.55 -3.38 5.73
N ASP A 48 12.86 -4.23 6.70
CA ASP A 48 14.18 -4.26 7.35
C ASP A 48 14.65 -5.71 7.56
N SER A 49 15.82 -5.88 8.20
CA SER A 49 16.42 -7.19 8.46
C SER A 49 15.58 -8.10 9.39
N THR A 50 14.55 -7.56 10.04
CA THR A 50 13.62 -8.29 10.90
C THR A 50 12.30 -8.65 10.20
N SER A 51 12.10 -8.18 8.96
CA SER A 51 10.95 -8.57 8.15
C SER A 51 11.06 -10.05 7.76
N ASP A 52 9.91 -10.74 7.76
CA ASP A 52 9.86 -12.11 7.25
C ASP A 52 10.22 -12.12 5.76
N LEU A 53 10.71 -13.25 5.26
CA LEU A 53 10.98 -13.45 3.84
C LEU A 53 10.00 -14.46 3.24
N CYS A 54 9.63 -14.24 1.98
CA CYS A 54 8.95 -15.21 1.12
C CYS A 54 9.77 -15.50 -0.14
N SER A 55 9.45 -16.58 -0.83
CA SER A 55 9.99 -16.88 -2.14
C SER A 55 9.69 -15.74 -3.11
N SER A 56 10.66 -15.43 -3.96
CA SER A 56 10.52 -14.48 -5.07
C SER A 56 9.70 -15.08 -6.23
N ASN A 57 9.41 -16.39 -6.20
CA ASN A 57 8.62 -17.11 -7.21
C ASN A 57 7.11 -17.22 -6.85
N ILE A 58 6.59 -16.26 -6.09
CA ILE A 58 5.14 -16.12 -5.88
C ILE A 58 4.47 -15.51 -7.12
N ARG A 59 3.14 -15.70 -7.26
CA ARG A 59 2.40 -15.09 -8.37
C ARG A 59 2.54 -13.56 -8.31
N ARG A 60 2.80 -12.95 -9.49
CA ARG A 60 3.09 -11.51 -9.63
C ARG A 60 2.08 -10.58 -8.97
N ASP A 61 0.80 -10.93 -8.95
CA ASP A 61 -0.24 -10.11 -8.30
C ASP A 61 0.00 -9.89 -6.80
N TYR A 62 0.76 -10.78 -6.15
CA TYR A 62 1.13 -10.69 -4.73
C TYR A 62 2.50 -10.05 -4.49
N ILE A 63 3.20 -9.68 -5.56
CA ILE A 63 4.39 -8.84 -5.47
C ILE A 63 3.91 -7.39 -5.48
N ILE A 64 4.32 -6.65 -4.47
CA ILE A 64 3.99 -5.26 -4.24
C ILE A 64 5.19 -4.41 -4.67
N HIS A 65 4.90 -3.31 -5.35
CA HIS A 65 5.88 -2.35 -5.82
C HIS A 65 5.62 -0.97 -5.21
N ASP A 66 6.60 -0.08 -5.35
CA ASP A 66 6.43 1.32 -4.96
C ASP A 66 5.24 1.96 -5.70
N GLY A 67 4.41 2.68 -4.93
CA GLY A 67 3.19 3.33 -5.38
C GLY A 67 1.95 2.43 -5.45
N ASP A 68 2.04 1.15 -5.08
CA ASP A 68 0.84 0.32 -4.87
C ASP A 68 0.05 0.80 -3.65
N VAL A 69 -1.28 0.76 -3.72
CA VAL A 69 -2.15 1.10 -2.58
C VAL A 69 -2.40 -0.14 -1.76
N ILE A 70 -2.06 -0.06 -0.47
CA ILE A 70 -2.18 -1.17 0.46
C ILE A 70 -3.15 -0.77 1.57
N PHE A 71 -4.12 -1.65 1.81
CA PHE A 71 -5.11 -1.46 2.86
C PHE A 71 -5.05 -2.59 3.87
N SER A 72 -4.76 -2.26 5.13
CA SER A 72 -4.86 -3.20 6.23
C SER A 72 -6.30 -3.32 6.68
N TRP A 73 -6.86 -4.53 6.55
CA TRP A 73 -8.24 -4.85 6.90
C TRP A 73 -8.38 -5.58 8.24
N SER A 74 -7.26 -5.84 8.91
CA SER A 74 -7.18 -6.64 10.13
C SER A 74 -6.33 -5.94 11.20
N GLY A 75 -6.76 -6.03 12.46
CA GLY A 75 -6.08 -5.49 13.62
C GLY A 75 -6.02 -3.97 13.57
N SER A 76 -4.93 -3.46 13.00
CA SER A 76 -4.62 -2.05 12.92
C SER A 76 -4.91 -1.52 11.52
N LEU A 77 -6.11 -0.99 11.31
CA LEU A 77 -6.54 -0.53 9.99
C LEU A 77 -5.80 0.74 9.56
N LEU A 78 -5.26 0.73 8.35
CA LEU A 78 -4.74 1.90 7.64
C LEU A 78 -4.72 1.64 6.14
N VAL A 79 -4.73 2.72 5.36
CA VAL A 79 -4.47 2.69 3.91
C VAL A 79 -3.30 3.61 3.58
N ASP A 80 -2.36 3.11 2.78
CA ASP A 80 -1.20 3.90 2.36
C ASP A 80 -0.73 3.53 0.95
N PHE A 81 0.02 4.44 0.34
CA PHE A 81 0.85 4.13 -0.82
C PHE A 81 2.13 3.48 -0.32
N TRP A 82 2.37 2.23 -0.70
CA TRP A 82 3.60 1.56 -0.33
C TRP A 82 4.79 2.18 -1.04
N THR A 83 5.86 2.49 -0.28
CA THR A 83 7.09 3.07 -0.82
C THR A 83 8.32 2.45 -0.17
N GLY A 84 8.24 1.17 0.19
CA GLY A 84 9.30 0.43 0.89
C GLY A 84 10.03 -0.60 0.05
N GLY A 85 9.81 -0.62 -1.27
CA GLY A 85 10.49 -1.50 -2.22
C GLY A 85 9.74 -2.81 -2.45
N ASP A 86 10.28 -3.67 -3.29
CA ASP A 86 9.57 -4.89 -3.69
C ASP A 86 9.36 -5.83 -2.48
N CYS A 87 8.12 -6.29 -2.28
CA CYS A 87 7.74 -7.14 -1.16
C CYS A 87 6.56 -8.07 -1.47
N GLY A 88 6.45 -9.17 -0.72
CA GLY A 88 5.31 -10.09 -0.80
C GLY A 88 4.13 -9.62 0.07
N LEU A 89 2.90 -9.64 -0.47
CA LEU A 89 1.67 -9.24 0.22
C LEU A 89 1.14 -10.30 1.21
N ASN A 90 1.12 -10.01 2.52
CA ASN A 90 0.59 -10.94 3.53
C ASN A 90 -0.96 -10.93 3.64
N GLN A 91 -1.53 -12.06 4.10
CA GLN A 91 -2.97 -12.38 4.22
C GLN A 91 -3.85 -11.48 5.12
N HIS A 92 -3.33 -10.37 5.62
CA HIS A 92 -4.05 -9.39 6.44
C HIS A 92 -4.10 -8.01 5.80
N LEU A 93 -3.67 -7.93 4.55
CA LEU A 93 -3.61 -6.73 3.72
C LEU A 93 -4.32 -7.00 2.40
N PHE A 94 -4.94 -5.96 1.86
CA PHE A 94 -5.41 -5.90 0.49
C PHE A 94 -4.44 -5.08 -0.36
N LYS A 95 -4.08 -5.57 -1.54
CA LYS A 95 -3.64 -4.71 -2.64
C LYS A 95 -4.88 -4.15 -3.32
N VAL A 96 -5.01 -2.83 -3.33
CA VAL A 96 -6.13 -2.12 -3.95
C VAL A 96 -5.70 -1.67 -5.33
N SER A 97 -6.41 -2.11 -6.36
CA SER A 97 -6.09 -1.78 -7.76
C SER A 97 -7.35 -1.62 -8.60
N SER A 98 -7.22 -0.94 -9.73
CA SER A 98 -8.33 -0.68 -10.65
C SER A 98 -7.78 -0.47 -12.05
N GLU A 99 -8.51 -0.98 -13.05
CA GLU A 99 -8.23 -0.77 -14.48
C GLU A 99 -9.00 0.43 -15.05
N THR A 100 -10.05 0.87 -14.35
CA THR A 100 -10.96 1.93 -14.82
C THR A 100 -10.64 3.28 -14.19
N TYR A 101 -10.41 3.28 -12.88
CA TYR A 101 -10.10 4.46 -12.07
C TYR A 101 -8.65 4.49 -11.62
N ASP A 102 -8.11 5.71 -11.55
CA ASP A 102 -6.75 6.01 -11.10
C ASP A 102 -6.58 5.81 -9.59
N LYS A 103 -5.32 5.67 -9.17
CA LYS A 103 -4.97 5.41 -7.77
C LYS A 103 -5.47 6.47 -6.79
N TRP A 104 -5.43 7.74 -7.19
CA TRP A 104 -5.92 8.82 -6.34
C TRP A 104 -7.37 8.61 -5.92
N PHE A 105 -8.20 8.05 -6.82
CA PHE A 105 -9.64 7.92 -6.63
C PHE A 105 -9.96 6.82 -5.63
N TYR A 106 -9.48 5.60 -5.88
CA TYR A 106 -9.73 4.50 -4.97
C TYR A 106 -8.96 4.63 -3.65
N TYR A 107 -7.78 5.26 -3.63
CA TYR A 107 -7.10 5.61 -2.39
C TYR A 107 -7.94 6.58 -1.54
N ALA A 108 -8.41 7.69 -2.14
CA ALA A 108 -9.16 8.71 -1.42
C ALA A 108 -10.47 8.14 -0.85
N TRP A 109 -11.21 7.33 -1.62
CA TRP A 109 -12.43 6.69 -1.13
C TRP A 109 -12.16 5.64 -0.05
N THR A 110 -11.12 4.81 -0.19
CA THR A 110 -10.73 3.86 0.86
C THR A 110 -10.37 4.59 2.15
N LYS A 111 -9.63 5.71 2.02
CA LYS A 111 -9.24 6.55 3.15
C LYS A 111 -10.44 7.24 3.80
N HIS A 112 -11.39 7.73 3.02
CA HIS A 112 -12.62 8.35 3.52
C HIS A 112 -13.42 7.40 4.41
N HIS A 113 -13.53 6.12 4.03
CA HIS A 113 -14.25 5.11 4.82
C HIS A 113 -13.44 4.50 5.97
N LEU A 114 -12.16 4.83 6.12
CA LEU A 114 -11.27 4.23 7.12
C LEU A 114 -11.79 4.44 8.54
N ASP A 115 -12.23 5.65 8.90
CA ASP A 115 -12.74 5.95 10.25
C ASP A 115 -13.98 5.12 10.60
N ARG A 116 -14.86 4.91 9.60
CA ARG A 116 -16.03 4.04 9.74
C ARG A 116 -15.60 2.60 9.97
N PHE A 117 -14.61 2.11 9.23
CA PHE A 117 -14.08 0.76 9.39
C PHE A 117 -13.41 0.55 10.75
N VAL A 118 -12.68 1.55 11.25
CA VAL A 118 -12.07 1.52 12.59
C VAL A 118 -13.13 1.41 13.67
N LYS A 119 -14.20 2.22 13.59
CA LYS A 119 -15.34 2.14 14.53
C LYS A 119 -16.02 0.78 14.49
N MET A 120 -16.33 0.28 13.29
CA MET A 120 -16.93 -1.06 13.11
C MET A 120 -16.06 -2.20 13.65
N ALA A 121 -14.73 -2.07 13.57
CA ALA A 121 -13.80 -3.06 14.10
C ALA A 121 -13.73 -3.00 15.64
N ALA A 122 -13.78 -1.80 16.23
CA ALA A 122 -13.79 -1.60 17.67
C ALA A 122 -15.06 -2.17 18.34
N ASP A 123 -16.21 -2.00 17.71
CA ASP A 123 -17.51 -2.48 18.22
C ASP A 123 -17.61 -4.02 18.27
N ARG A 124 -16.73 -4.74 17.56
CA ARG A 124 -16.75 -6.21 17.42
C ARG A 124 -15.84 -6.95 18.41
N ALA A 125 -15.73 -6.44 19.64
CA ALA A 125 -14.85 -6.77 20.78
C ALA A 125 -14.40 -8.23 21.07
N THR A 126 -14.68 -9.24 20.24
CA THR A 126 -14.43 -10.67 20.52
C THR A 126 -13.51 -11.39 19.53
N THR A 127 -13.05 -10.75 18.46
CA THR A 127 -12.06 -11.33 17.53
C THR A 127 -11.28 -10.20 16.90
N MET A 128 -9.95 -10.34 16.74
CA MET A 128 -9.03 -9.34 16.18
C MET A 128 -9.76 -8.42 15.18
N GLY A 129 -9.77 -7.10 15.41
CA GLY A 129 -10.60 -6.15 14.66
C GLY A 129 -10.49 -6.31 13.14
N HIS A 130 -11.41 -7.08 12.55
CA HIS A 130 -11.41 -7.44 11.13
C HIS A 130 -12.63 -6.82 10.48
N ILE A 131 -12.42 -6.10 9.38
CA ILE A 131 -13.53 -5.79 8.49
C ILE A 131 -13.78 -6.96 7.54
N LYS A 132 -15.05 -7.23 7.30
CA LYS A 132 -15.49 -8.23 6.31
C LYS A 132 -15.59 -7.54 4.95
N ARG A 133 -15.50 -8.32 3.86
CA ARG A 133 -15.70 -7.82 2.49
C ARG A 133 -17.05 -7.10 2.32
N ASP A 134 -18.09 -7.57 3.00
CA ASP A 134 -19.41 -6.90 3.12
C ASP A 134 -19.31 -5.42 3.54
N ALA A 135 -18.35 -5.06 4.40
CA ALA A 135 -18.15 -3.66 4.79
C ALA A 135 -17.70 -2.79 3.61
N LEU A 136 -16.93 -3.35 2.66
CA LEU A 136 -16.50 -2.67 1.45
C LEU A 136 -17.65 -2.51 0.46
N GLU A 137 -18.51 -3.52 0.35
CA GLU A 137 -19.71 -3.49 -0.51
C GLU A 137 -20.75 -2.46 -0.02
N LYS A 138 -20.79 -2.21 1.30
CA LYS A 138 -21.63 -1.19 1.95
C LYS A 138 -20.99 0.20 2.06
N ALA A 139 -19.75 0.34 1.61
CA ALA A 139 -19.03 1.62 1.62
C ALA A 139 -19.31 2.36 0.33
N GLU A 140 -20.32 3.23 0.36
CA GLU A 140 -20.80 3.97 -0.80
C GLU A 140 -19.74 4.91 -1.37
N VAL A 141 -19.72 4.98 -2.70
CA VAL A 141 -18.79 5.79 -3.47
C VAL A 141 -19.58 6.58 -4.50
N LEU A 142 -19.20 7.84 -4.67
CA LEU A 142 -19.76 8.69 -5.69
C LEU A 142 -18.77 8.82 -6.84
N ILE A 143 -19.22 8.41 -8.01
CA ILE A 143 -18.46 8.44 -9.24
C ILE A 143 -18.87 9.71 -9.98
N PRO A 144 -17.96 10.71 -10.08
CA PRO A 144 -18.24 11.92 -10.82
C PRO A 144 -18.45 11.64 -12.30
N SER A 145 -19.12 12.55 -13.00
CA SER A 145 -19.16 12.50 -14.46
C SER A 145 -17.75 12.57 -15.04
N ASN A 146 -17.56 12.09 -16.27
CA ASN A 146 -16.21 12.03 -16.86
C ASN A 146 -15.51 13.40 -16.86
N LYS A 147 -16.25 14.48 -17.10
CA LYS A 147 -15.69 15.84 -17.06
C LYS A 147 -15.15 16.18 -15.66
N ASP A 148 -15.96 15.97 -14.63
CA ASP A 148 -15.59 16.28 -13.24
C ASP A 148 -14.48 15.34 -12.74
N TYR A 149 -14.53 14.06 -13.11
CA TYR A 149 -13.48 13.09 -12.80
C TYR A 149 -12.12 13.58 -13.33
N GLN A 150 -12.08 14.04 -14.58
CA GLN A 150 -10.84 14.58 -15.17
C GLN A 150 -10.41 15.89 -14.51
N GLU A 151 -11.34 16.81 -14.22
CA GLU A 151 -10.99 18.07 -13.55
C GLU A 151 -10.40 17.85 -12.15
N ILE A 152 -11.02 16.96 -11.37
CA ILE A 152 -10.54 16.58 -10.03
C ILE A 152 -9.21 15.82 -10.15
N GLY A 153 -9.15 14.84 -11.06
CA GLY A 153 -7.96 14.01 -11.31
C GLY A 153 -6.75 14.84 -11.71
N ASN A 154 -6.93 15.87 -12.54
CA ASN A 154 -5.85 16.79 -12.94
C ASN A 154 -5.26 17.57 -11.75
N LYS A 155 -6.01 17.76 -10.67
CA LYS A 155 -5.54 18.42 -9.44
C LYS A 155 -4.95 17.42 -8.46
N LEU A 156 -5.61 16.28 -8.25
CA LEU A 156 -5.23 15.31 -7.21
C LEU A 156 -4.11 14.36 -7.65
N LYS A 157 -4.14 13.87 -8.89
CA LYS A 157 -3.15 12.92 -9.39
C LYS A 157 -1.72 13.44 -9.25
N PRO A 158 -1.37 14.67 -9.66
CA PRO A 158 -0.01 15.17 -9.51
C PRO A 158 0.45 15.27 -8.05
N ILE A 159 -0.46 15.62 -7.14
CA ILE A 159 -0.17 15.71 -5.70
C ILE A 159 0.20 14.33 -5.15
N TYR A 160 -0.61 13.31 -5.44
CA TYR A 160 -0.33 11.94 -4.98
C TYR A 160 0.93 11.37 -5.62
N ASP A 161 1.13 11.58 -6.92
CA ASP A 161 2.35 11.15 -7.62
C ASP A 161 3.59 11.80 -6.99
N GLN A 162 3.52 13.10 -6.66
CA GLN A 162 4.62 13.80 -5.99
C GLN A 162 4.88 13.27 -4.58
N ILE A 163 3.83 12.95 -3.81
CA ILE A 163 3.97 12.31 -2.49
C ILE A 163 4.71 10.97 -2.61
N ILE A 164 4.29 10.12 -3.56
CA ILE A 164 4.91 8.81 -3.80
C ILE A 164 6.38 8.99 -4.20
N ASN A 165 6.64 9.85 -5.19
CA ASN A 165 7.99 10.10 -5.71
C ASN A 165 8.92 10.63 -4.62
N ASN A 166 8.47 11.59 -3.82
CA ASN A 166 9.25 12.16 -2.72
C ASN A 166 9.61 11.10 -1.67
N ARG A 167 8.66 10.20 -1.34
CA ARG A 167 8.90 9.11 -0.39
C ARG A 167 9.89 8.08 -0.93
N VAL A 168 9.75 7.70 -2.21
CA VAL A 168 10.69 6.80 -2.89
C VAL A 168 12.09 7.41 -2.94
N GLU A 169 12.21 8.69 -3.30
CA GLU A 169 13.48 9.40 -3.34
C GLU A 169 14.10 9.53 -1.95
N SER A 170 13.31 9.88 -0.95
CA SER A 170 13.76 9.93 0.44
C SER A 170 14.34 8.59 0.89
N ARG A 171 13.72 7.45 0.54
CA ARG A 171 14.25 6.12 0.84
C ARG A 171 15.59 5.88 0.15
N LYS A 172 15.72 6.23 -1.14
CA LYS A 172 16.96 6.08 -1.91
C LYS A 172 18.10 6.92 -1.32
N LEU A 173 17.82 8.17 -0.95
CA LEU A 173 18.79 9.07 -0.33
C LEU A 173 19.28 8.55 1.03
N VAL A 174 18.38 8.00 1.86
CA VAL A 174 18.74 7.35 3.12
C VAL A 174 19.68 6.16 2.87
N ALA A 175 19.33 5.27 1.94
CA ALA A 175 20.17 4.12 1.60
C ALA A 175 21.54 4.52 1.04
N LEU A 176 21.59 5.57 0.19
CA LEU A 176 22.83 6.11 -0.34
C LEU A 176 23.71 6.69 0.77
N ARG A 177 23.13 7.51 1.66
CA ARG A 177 23.84 8.05 2.83
C ARG A 177 24.45 6.93 3.67
N ASP A 178 23.66 5.91 4.00
CA ASP A 178 24.10 4.81 4.87
C ASP A 178 25.16 3.92 4.21
N THR A 179 25.21 3.91 2.88
CA THR A 179 26.26 3.23 2.10
C THR A 179 27.56 4.04 2.04
N LEU A 180 27.46 5.35 1.81
CA LEU A 180 28.63 6.21 1.61
C LEU A 180 29.28 6.63 2.92
N LEU A 181 28.51 6.88 3.98
CA LEU A 181 29.05 7.41 5.23
C LEU A 181 30.10 6.49 5.86
N PRO A 182 29.92 5.16 5.95
CA PRO A 182 30.96 4.27 6.47
C PRO A 182 32.25 4.31 5.65
N LYS A 183 32.13 4.40 4.31
CA LYS A 183 33.26 4.44 3.38
C LYS A 183 34.03 5.75 3.44
N LEU A 184 33.32 6.86 3.64
CA LEU A 184 33.93 8.17 3.89
C LEU A 184 34.69 8.16 5.22
N MET A 185 34.07 7.62 6.27
CA MET A 185 34.67 7.57 7.60
C MET A 185 35.86 6.60 7.68
N SER A 186 35.88 5.55 6.86
CA SER A 186 37.02 4.63 6.75
C SER A 186 38.16 5.14 5.86
N GLY A 187 37.93 6.22 5.10
CA GLY A 187 38.86 6.71 4.09
C GLY A 187 38.94 5.86 2.82
N GLU A 188 38.03 4.90 2.63
CA GLU A 188 37.91 4.11 1.38
C GLU A 188 37.56 5.01 0.19
N ILE A 189 36.81 6.09 0.44
CA ILE A 189 36.50 7.14 -0.54
C ILE A 189 36.87 8.50 0.04
N SER A 190 37.47 9.36 -0.79
CA SER A 190 37.82 10.75 -0.43
C SER A 190 36.89 11.75 -1.11
N VAL A 191 36.75 12.92 -0.48
CA VAL A 191 35.97 14.06 -1.00
C VAL A 191 36.88 15.16 -1.59
N THR A 192 38.19 14.92 -1.63
CA THR A 192 39.16 15.81 -2.28
C THR A 192 39.25 15.49 -3.76
N ASP A 193 39.10 16.51 -4.60
CA ASP A 193 39.34 16.47 -6.05
C ASP A 193 40.76 16.00 -6.41
#